data_AF-A0AAQ0JLF6-F1
#
_entry.id   AF-A0AAQ0JLF6-F1
#
_cell.length_a   1.000
_cell.length_b   1.000
_cell.length_c   1.000
_cell.angle_alpha   90.00
_cell.angle_beta   90.00
_cell.angle_gamma   90.00
#
_symmetry.space_group_name_H-M   'P 1'
#
loop_
_entity.id
_entity.type
_entity.pdbx_description
1 polymer ?
#
loop_
_entity_poly.entity_id
_entity_poly.type
_entity_poly.pdbx_seq_one_letter_code
_entity_poly.pdbx_strand_id
1 'polypeptide(L)'
;MTHRDIAGTGRTFGVVGGLGPLGSADVFFKLVRATPASSDEDHVDLIFEQHPFRGSGSGSAATTARKLYVFDMIRAFEKRGVTTVVLPCFLSHTFIDELKANTRLPIVDIVEAVRSHVQRTYPGAIRIGVLASDHVRADGMFERYFPAPQFEIVHPRPRGDVDPVTEAIYGADGIKRGNLRGRPVELLRDACEDLADQGAEVIVPGLTEIALVADQIGPLRIPLIDSNLAYAQYAVSTRCGARAPVFKIGVVGGVGPAATVDFLDKIVRNTPASRDQEHIKLLVEQNPQIPDRTANLVGDGTDPTISLYATCRRLEDGEADLIAIPCNTAHAFVERVQPHLGIPIVNMLTVTAAHLRDAYPGLREVGVLATSGTIESGVYEKALESYGFRQVAPAPALQARVMEAIYGERGVKAGFTTGQCKADIGAAVDALIADGVDVIVLGCTELPILLPGREYVAPNGARATLVDPTDVLARQCVAYATAAGA
;
A
#
# COMPACT_ATOMS: atom_id res chain seq x y z
N MET A 1 -21.09 -13.95 21.92
CA MET A 1 -21.70 -13.34 20.71
C MET A 1 -22.79 -14.25 20.21
N THR A 2 -24.01 -13.75 20.11
CA THR A 2 -25.19 -14.50 19.63
C THR A 2 -25.23 -14.56 18.11
N HIS A 3 -25.80 -15.64 17.56
CA HIS A 3 -25.90 -16.01 16.13
C HIS A 3 -26.37 -14.92 15.13
N ARG A 4 -26.88 -13.78 15.59
CA ARG A 4 -27.42 -12.69 14.74
C ARG A 4 -26.38 -11.73 14.16
N ASP A 5 -25.11 -11.77 14.58
CA ASP A 5 -24.10 -10.80 14.12
C ASP A 5 -23.32 -11.24 12.86
N ILE A 6 -23.56 -12.45 12.32
CA ILE A 6 -22.85 -12.98 11.15
C ILE A 6 -23.61 -12.63 9.84
N ALA A 7 -24.94 -12.74 9.86
CA ALA A 7 -25.81 -12.56 8.69
C ALA A 7 -25.90 -11.12 8.16
N GLY A 8 -25.45 -10.11 8.92
CA GLY A 8 -25.56 -8.69 8.54
C GLY A 8 -24.30 -8.05 7.94
N THR A 9 -23.24 -8.82 7.62
CA THR A 9 -21.88 -8.23 7.48
C THR A 9 -21.32 -8.12 6.06
N GLY A 10 -22.00 -8.57 5.01
CA GLY A 10 -21.51 -8.45 3.63
C GLY A 10 -20.09 -9.01 3.42
N ARG A 11 -19.69 -10.02 4.19
CA ARG A 11 -18.37 -10.63 4.07
C ARG A 11 -18.35 -11.61 2.90
N THR A 12 -17.28 -11.54 2.13
CA THR A 12 -16.99 -12.48 1.05
C THR A 12 -15.63 -13.11 1.30
N PHE A 13 -15.55 -14.43 1.36
CA PHE A 13 -14.27 -15.14 1.56
C PHE A 13 -13.72 -15.69 0.24
N GLY A 14 -12.44 -15.43 -0.02
CA GLY A 14 -11.69 -16.04 -1.12
C GLY A 14 -10.76 -17.12 -0.61
N VAL A 15 -10.99 -18.37 -1.00
CA VAL A 15 -10.18 -19.54 -0.62
C VAL A 15 -9.17 -19.87 -1.72
N VAL A 16 -7.88 -19.80 -1.40
CA VAL A 16 -6.78 -20.12 -2.33
C VAL A 16 -6.58 -21.64 -2.44
N GLY A 17 -6.87 -22.23 -3.61
CA GLY A 17 -6.88 -23.69 -3.80
C GLY A 17 -5.62 -24.36 -4.34
N GLY A 18 -4.80 -23.66 -5.14
CA GLY A 18 -3.80 -24.35 -5.99
C GLY A 18 -2.53 -24.87 -5.32
N LEU A 19 -2.31 -24.60 -4.03
CA LEU A 19 -1.09 -25.04 -3.30
C LEU A 19 -1.22 -26.40 -2.61
N GLY A 20 -2.45 -26.89 -2.49
CA GLY A 20 -2.82 -28.17 -1.91
C GLY A 20 -4.30 -28.41 -2.20
N PRO A 21 -4.68 -28.85 -3.42
CA PRO A 21 -6.07 -28.88 -3.86
C PRO A 21 -7.01 -29.62 -2.90
N LEU A 22 -6.59 -30.78 -2.41
CA LEU A 22 -7.40 -31.60 -1.50
C LEU A 22 -7.59 -30.93 -0.13
N GLY A 23 -6.50 -30.46 0.49
CA GLY A 23 -6.57 -29.76 1.78
C GLY A 23 -7.37 -28.46 1.69
N SER A 24 -7.22 -27.72 0.57
CA SER A 24 -7.95 -26.48 0.33
C SER A 24 -9.44 -26.72 0.12
N ALA A 25 -9.81 -27.78 -0.61
CA ALA A 25 -11.21 -28.18 -0.80
C ALA A 25 -11.87 -28.62 0.52
N ASP A 26 -11.13 -29.30 1.41
CA ASP A 26 -11.62 -29.64 2.75
C ASP A 26 -11.82 -28.40 3.63
N VAL A 27 -10.89 -27.44 3.61
CA VAL A 27 -11.10 -26.15 4.29
C VAL A 27 -12.31 -25.41 3.72
N PHE A 28 -12.49 -25.37 2.41
CA PHE A 28 -13.68 -24.77 1.79
C PHE A 28 -14.96 -25.45 2.28
N PHE A 29 -15.02 -26.78 2.27
CA PHE A 29 -16.17 -27.53 2.78
C PHE A 29 -16.45 -27.25 4.26
N LYS A 30 -15.41 -27.21 5.09
CA LYS A 30 -15.52 -26.89 6.52
C LYS A 30 -15.92 -25.43 6.76
N LEU A 31 -15.52 -24.51 5.88
CA LEU A 31 -15.94 -23.11 5.91
C LEU A 31 -17.44 -22.98 5.62
N VAL A 32 -17.94 -23.65 4.57
CA VAL A 32 -19.39 -23.74 4.28
C VAL A 32 -20.17 -24.27 5.48
N ARG A 33 -19.65 -25.30 6.16
CA ARG A 33 -20.29 -25.85 7.38
C ARG A 33 -20.21 -24.91 8.58
N ALA A 34 -19.15 -24.11 8.67
CA ALA A 34 -18.92 -23.18 9.77
C ALA A 34 -19.67 -21.85 9.63
N THR A 35 -20.26 -21.56 8.48
CA THR A 35 -21.16 -20.43 8.22
C THR A 35 -22.62 -20.87 8.35
N PRO A 36 -23.22 -20.87 9.55
CA PRO A 36 -24.62 -21.22 9.71
C PRO A 36 -25.50 -20.14 9.09
N ALA A 37 -26.32 -20.53 8.12
CA ALA A 37 -27.36 -19.69 7.54
C ALA A 37 -28.72 -20.09 8.14
N SER A 38 -29.50 -19.10 8.60
CA SER A 38 -30.88 -19.31 9.06
C SER A 38 -31.89 -19.28 7.91
N SER A 39 -31.47 -18.82 6.73
CA SER A 39 -32.21 -18.75 5.49
C SER A 39 -31.24 -18.72 4.30
N ASP A 40 -31.73 -18.96 3.07
CA ASP A 40 -30.89 -18.92 1.86
C ASP A 40 -30.23 -17.54 1.63
N GLU A 41 -30.80 -16.47 2.19
CA GLU A 41 -30.28 -15.10 2.10
C GLU A 41 -29.15 -14.81 3.12
N ASP A 42 -28.96 -15.68 4.13
CA ASP A 42 -27.94 -15.52 5.19
C ASP A 42 -26.61 -16.19 4.84
N HIS A 43 -26.51 -16.81 3.66
CA HIS A 43 -25.28 -17.47 3.23
C HIS A 43 -24.19 -16.43 2.96
N VAL A 44 -23.00 -16.72 3.48
CA VAL A 44 -21.81 -15.93 3.20
C VAL A 44 -21.34 -16.22 1.78
N ASP A 45 -20.95 -15.18 1.03
CA ASP A 45 -20.37 -15.37 -0.29
C ASP A 45 -18.99 -16.02 -0.19
N LEU A 46 -18.83 -17.17 -0.85
CA LEU A 46 -17.60 -17.96 -0.84
C LEU A 46 -17.10 -18.14 -2.27
N ILE A 47 -15.84 -17.80 -2.49
CA ILE A 47 -15.15 -17.99 -3.76
C ILE A 47 -14.01 -18.98 -3.53
N PHE A 48 -14.06 -20.13 -4.21
CA PHE A 48 -12.92 -21.05 -4.29
C PHE A 48 -12.23 -20.87 -5.63
N GLU A 49 -10.94 -20.56 -5.63
CA GLU A 49 -10.17 -20.40 -6.86
C GLU A 49 -8.94 -21.29 -6.86
N GLN A 50 -8.80 -22.09 -7.92
CA GLN A 50 -7.72 -23.05 -8.07
C GLN A 50 -7.16 -22.98 -9.49
N HIS A 51 -5.91 -22.55 -9.59
CA HIS A 51 -5.10 -22.70 -10.81
C HIS A 51 -3.95 -23.67 -10.57
N PRO A 52 -3.59 -24.54 -11.54
CA PRO A 52 -2.47 -25.46 -11.38
C PRO A 52 -1.15 -24.72 -11.05
N PHE A 53 -0.56 -25.04 -9.90
CA PHE A 53 0.76 -24.52 -9.53
C PHE A 53 1.86 -25.47 -10.02
N ARG A 54 2.73 -25.01 -10.92
CA ARG A 54 3.80 -25.81 -11.55
C ARG A 54 5.15 -25.76 -10.82
N GLY A 55 5.24 -25.11 -9.65
CA GLY A 55 6.47 -25.01 -8.87
C GLY A 55 6.68 -26.20 -7.93
N SER A 56 7.20 -27.33 -8.44
CA SER A 56 7.40 -28.56 -7.65
C SER A 56 8.80 -28.74 -7.06
N GLY A 57 9.66 -27.71 -7.09
CA GLY A 57 11.04 -27.80 -6.59
C GLY A 57 11.18 -27.51 -5.10
N SER A 58 12.24 -28.01 -4.49
CA SER A 58 12.80 -27.50 -3.23
C SER A 58 13.78 -26.35 -3.53
N GLY A 59 13.83 -25.32 -2.67
CA GLY A 59 14.75 -24.19 -2.80
C GLY A 59 14.10 -22.81 -2.98
N SER A 60 14.93 -21.77 -3.07
CA SER A 60 14.51 -20.36 -3.08
C SER A 60 13.58 -20.01 -4.26
N ALA A 61 13.90 -20.48 -5.48
CA ALA A 61 13.10 -20.18 -6.67
C ALA A 61 11.66 -20.73 -6.60
N ALA A 62 11.48 -21.95 -6.07
CA ALA A 62 10.17 -22.55 -5.90
C ALA A 62 9.34 -21.82 -4.82
N THR A 63 10.02 -21.32 -3.77
CA THR A 63 9.39 -20.49 -2.74
C THR A 63 8.92 -19.15 -3.32
N THR A 64 9.73 -18.49 -4.15
CA THR A 64 9.34 -17.26 -4.85
C THR A 64 8.15 -17.47 -5.78
N ALA A 65 8.17 -18.53 -6.61
CA ALA A 65 7.03 -18.84 -7.49
C ALA A 65 5.73 -19.03 -6.70
N ARG A 66 5.80 -19.66 -5.52
CA ARG A 66 4.64 -19.83 -4.62
C ARG A 66 4.14 -18.49 -4.07
N LYS A 67 5.06 -17.63 -3.61
CA LYS A 67 4.71 -16.27 -3.12
C LYS A 67 3.95 -15.49 -4.19
N LEU A 68 4.48 -15.45 -5.41
CA LEU A 68 3.88 -14.74 -6.54
C LEU A 68 2.50 -15.32 -6.91
N TYR A 69 2.38 -16.65 -6.97
CA TYR A 69 1.10 -17.31 -7.20
C TYR A 69 0.02 -16.90 -6.19
N VAL A 70 0.34 -16.90 -4.90
CA VAL A 70 -0.63 -16.51 -3.86
C VAL A 70 -0.96 -15.04 -3.97
N PHE A 71 0.03 -14.18 -4.23
CA PHE A 71 -0.19 -12.76 -4.40
C PHE A 71 -1.13 -12.44 -5.56
N ASP A 72 -0.93 -13.08 -6.72
CA ASP A 72 -1.81 -12.90 -7.88
C ASP A 72 -3.25 -13.35 -7.60
N MET A 73 -3.43 -14.42 -6.82
CA MET A 73 -4.75 -14.86 -6.35
C MET A 73 -5.42 -13.86 -5.42
N ILE A 74 -4.66 -13.29 -4.49
CA ILE A 74 -5.18 -12.24 -3.61
C ILE A 74 -5.61 -11.00 -4.42
N ARG A 75 -4.84 -10.62 -5.44
CA ARG A 75 -5.21 -9.50 -6.34
C ARG A 75 -6.46 -9.81 -7.17
N ALA A 76 -6.62 -11.05 -7.64
CA ALA A 76 -7.83 -11.47 -8.34
C ALA A 76 -9.07 -11.43 -7.43
N PHE A 77 -8.92 -11.84 -6.18
CA PHE A 77 -9.96 -11.76 -5.15
C PHE A 77 -10.37 -10.31 -4.85
N GLU A 78 -9.41 -9.40 -4.69
CA GLU A 78 -9.72 -7.98 -4.44
C GLU A 78 -10.54 -7.36 -5.58
N LYS A 79 -10.19 -7.64 -6.83
CA LYS A 79 -10.97 -7.19 -8.01
C LYS A 79 -12.41 -7.73 -8.04
N ARG A 80 -12.68 -8.83 -7.34
CA ARG A 80 -13.99 -9.49 -7.26
C ARG A 80 -14.77 -9.12 -6.00
N GLY A 81 -14.28 -8.17 -5.20
CA GLY A 81 -14.95 -7.73 -3.99
C GLY A 81 -14.80 -8.68 -2.80
N VAL A 82 -13.86 -9.62 -2.83
CA VAL A 82 -13.54 -10.45 -1.66
C VAL A 82 -13.09 -9.56 -0.52
N THR A 83 -13.63 -9.79 0.67
CA THR A 83 -13.31 -8.99 1.86
C THR A 83 -12.31 -9.69 2.77
N THR A 84 -12.09 -11.01 2.62
CA THR A 84 -11.18 -11.78 3.48
C THR A 84 -10.59 -12.97 2.72
N VAL A 85 -9.28 -13.17 2.84
CA VAL A 85 -8.56 -14.28 2.20
C VAL A 85 -8.38 -15.42 3.18
N VAL A 86 -8.77 -16.62 2.75
CA VAL A 86 -8.50 -17.89 3.42
C VAL A 86 -7.40 -18.60 2.63
N LEU A 87 -6.25 -18.80 3.27
CA LEU A 87 -5.05 -19.38 2.68
C LEU A 87 -4.76 -20.74 3.32
N PRO A 88 -5.40 -21.83 2.88
CA PRO A 88 -5.26 -23.17 3.45
C PRO A 88 -3.92 -23.83 3.09
N CYS A 89 -2.81 -23.25 3.57
CA CYS A 89 -1.46 -23.77 3.37
C CYS A 89 -0.53 -23.27 4.48
N PHE A 90 -0.13 -24.15 5.40
CA PHE A 90 0.85 -23.82 6.44
C PHE A 90 2.17 -23.34 5.85
N LEU A 91 2.63 -23.95 4.76
CA LEU A 91 3.87 -23.52 4.11
C LEU A 91 3.80 -22.08 3.59
N SER A 92 2.63 -21.58 3.17
CA SER A 92 2.49 -20.17 2.80
C SER A 92 2.50 -19.22 4.00
N HIS A 93 2.33 -19.74 5.21
CA HIS A 93 2.40 -18.96 6.43
C HIS A 93 3.84 -18.69 6.92
N THR A 94 4.85 -19.31 6.30
CA THR A 94 6.26 -18.95 6.56
C THR A 94 6.58 -17.54 6.03
N PHE A 95 5.78 -17.03 5.09
CA PHE A 95 5.95 -15.72 4.45
C PHE A 95 4.65 -14.88 4.44
N ILE A 96 3.68 -15.18 5.30
CA ILE A 96 2.39 -14.48 5.30
C ILE A 96 2.54 -12.97 5.55
N ASP A 97 3.54 -12.56 6.33
CA ASP A 97 3.79 -11.14 6.61
C ASP A 97 4.20 -10.36 5.36
N GLU A 98 4.91 -11.01 4.42
CA GLU A 98 5.23 -10.42 3.12
C GLU A 98 3.96 -10.20 2.28
N LEU A 99 3.00 -11.13 2.34
CA LEU A 99 1.71 -10.99 1.67
C LEU A 99 0.86 -9.90 2.33
N LYS A 100 0.73 -9.94 3.66
CA LYS A 100 -0.02 -8.96 4.47
C LYS A 100 0.53 -7.54 4.27
N ALA A 101 1.83 -7.37 4.03
CA ALA A 101 2.43 -6.06 3.75
C ALA A 101 2.05 -5.47 2.38
N ASN A 102 1.54 -6.29 1.46
CA ASN A 102 1.28 -5.92 0.06
C ASN A 102 -0.19 -6.04 -0.34
N THR A 103 -1.11 -6.22 0.61
CA THR A 103 -2.56 -6.26 0.34
C THR A 103 -3.35 -5.61 1.48
N ARG A 104 -4.48 -4.98 1.16
CA ARG A 104 -5.45 -4.50 2.15
C ARG A 104 -6.38 -5.61 2.64
N LEU A 105 -6.54 -6.69 1.87
CA LEU A 105 -7.38 -7.80 2.25
C LEU A 105 -6.78 -8.53 3.48
N PRO A 106 -7.54 -8.66 4.58
CA PRO A 106 -7.13 -9.49 5.69
C PRO A 106 -6.89 -10.94 5.22
N ILE A 107 -5.74 -11.50 5.59
CA ILE A 107 -5.41 -12.90 5.35
C ILE A 107 -5.55 -13.64 6.68
N VAL A 108 -6.48 -14.59 6.76
CA VAL A 108 -6.72 -15.37 7.98
C VAL A 108 -5.51 -16.26 8.24
N ASP A 109 -4.96 -16.14 9.44
CA ASP A 109 -3.77 -16.86 9.85
C ASP A 109 -4.10 -18.25 10.41
N ILE A 110 -3.69 -19.31 9.70
CA ILE A 110 -4.01 -20.70 10.07
C ILE A 110 -3.31 -21.14 11.35
N VAL A 111 -2.10 -20.64 11.61
CA VAL A 111 -1.32 -21.04 12.78
C VAL A 111 -1.92 -20.41 14.03
N GLU A 112 -2.31 -19.13 13.93
CA GLU A 112 -3.04 -18.44 15.00
C GLU A 112 -4.41 -19.07 15.28
N ALA A 113 -5.14 -19.47 14.23
CA ALA A 113 -6.42 -20.16 14.39
C ALA A 113 -6.28 -21.47 15.17
N VAL A 114 -5.25 -22.25 14.85
CA VAL A 114 -4.94 -23.50 15.52
C VAL A 114 -4.49 -23.26 16.96
N ARG A 115 -3.61 -22.29 17.20
CA ARG A 115 -3.18 -21.89 18.55
C ARG A 115 -4.37 -21.48 19.43
N SER A 116 -5.22 -20.60 18.91
CA SER A 116 -6.45 -20.16 19.58
C SER A 116 -7.39 -21.33 19.90
N HIS A 117 -7.49 -22.31 18.99
CA HIS A 117 -8.26 -23.53 19.25
C HIS A 117 -7.63 -24.38 20.37
N VAL A 118 -6.32 -24.61 20.35
CA VAL A 118 -5.61 -25.38 21.38
C VAL A 118 -5.79 -24.72 22.75
N GLN A 119 -5.57 -23.42 22.86
CA GLN A 119 -5.73 -22.68 24.13
C GLN A 119 -7.16 -22.75 24.68
N ARG A 120 -8.16 -22.71 23.81
CA ARG A 120 -9.57 -22.76 24.22
C ARG A 120 -10.03 -24.17 24.58
N THR A 121 -9.61 -25.18 23.85
CA THR A 121 -10.09 -26.57 24.00
C THR A 121 -9.25 -27.36 25.01
N TYR A 122 -7.94 -27.07 25.09
CA TYR A 122 -6.97 -27.75 25.95
C TYR A 122 -6.15 -26.71 26.76
N PRO A 123 -6.78 -25.92 27.65
CA PRO A 123 -6.13 -24.80 28.33
C PRO A 123 -4.96 -25.20 29.24
N GLY A 124 -4.87 -26.47 29.63
CA GLY A 124 -3.78 -27.01 30.45
C GLY A 124 -2.63 -27.62 29.65
N ALA A 125 -2.72 -27.71 28.33
CA ALA A 125 -1.68 -28.32 27.52
C ALA A 125 -0.46 -27.40 27.41
N ILE A 126 0.70 -27.93 27.79
CA ILE A 126 2.01 -27.27 27.72
C ILE A 126 2.84 -27.92 26.62
N ARG A 127 2.92 -29.25 26.58
CA ARG A 127 3.71 -29.98 25.58
C ARG A 127 2.87 -30.31 24.35
N ILE A 128 3.15 -29.62 23.24
CA ILE A 128 2.37 -29.70 22.00
C ILE A 128 3.15 -30.53 20.98
N GLY A 129 2.55 -31.63 20.53
CA GLY A 129 3.10 -32.45 19.45
C GLY A 129 2.72 -31.87 18.08
N VAL A 130 3.67 -31.66 17.18
CA VAL A 130 3.40 -31.03 15.89
C VAL A 130 3.79 -31.95 14.72
N LEU A 131 2.79 -32.31 13.91
CA LEU A 131 2.98 -33.03 12.65
C LEU A 131 3.24 -32.03 11.51
N ALA A 132 4.48 -31.58 11.36
CA ALA A 132 4.90 -30.65 10.32
C ALA A 132 5.84 -31.34 9.32
N SER A 133 5.93 -30.79 8.10
CA SER A 133 6.95 -31.21 7.15
C SER A 133 8.32 -30.71 7.58
N ASP A 134 9.38 -31.34 7.08
CA ASP A 134 10.77 -30.94 7.27
C ASP A 134 11.01 -29.43 7.11
N HIS A 135 10.45 -28.82 6.07
CA HIS A 135 10.60 -27.40 5.77
C HIS A 135 9.89 -26.50 6.79
N VAL A 136 8.66 -26.84 7.19
CA VAL A 136 7.90 -26.03 8.18
C VAL A 136 8.55 -26.13 9.56
N ARG A 137 9.10 -27.30 9.90
CA ARG A 137 9.90 -27.49 11.12
C ARG A 137 11.21 -26.70 11.07
N ALA A 138 11.94 -26.75 9.96
CA ALA A 138 13.18 -26.00 9.80
C ALA A 138 12.98 -24.47 9.84
N ASP A 139 11.82 -23.99 9.40
CA ASP A 139 11.43 -22.57 9.52
C ASP A 139 11.18 -22.13 10.97
N GLY A 140 10.88 -23.06 11.89
CA GLY A 140 10.57 -22.76 13.29
C GLY A 140 9.21 -22.05 13.47
N MET A 141 8.26 -22.30 12.55
CA MET A 141 6.97 -21.63 12.54
C MET A 141 6.19 -21.86 13.82
N PHE A 142 6.04 -23.11 14.25
CA PHE A 142 5.18 -23.44 15.39
C PHE A 142 5.78 -22.94 16.71
N GLU A 143 7.10 -22.93 16.84
CA GLU A 143 7.82 -22.40 17.99
C GLU A 143 7.59 -20.90 18.18
N ARG A 144 7.46 -20.13 17.08
CA ARG A 144 7.12 -18.70 17.16
C ARG A 144 5.70 -18.45 17.65
N TYR A 145 4.75 -19.29 17.27
CA TYR A 145 3.33 -19.14 17.66
C TYR A 145 3.05 -19.77 19.03
N PHE A 146 3.80 -20.79 19.43
CA PHE A 146 3.73 -21.45 20.73
C PHE A 146 5.04 -21.19 21.52
N PRO A 147 5.26 -19.95 21.99
CA PRO A 147 6.54 -19.56 22.59
C PRO A 147 6.74 -20.15 23.99
N ALA A 148 8.00 -20.45 24.31
CA ALA A 148 8.42 -20.77 25.67
C ALA A 148 8.31 -19.54 26.61
N PRO A 149 8.10 -19.73 27.94
CA PRO A 149 7.94 -21.02 28.63
C PRO A 149 6.51 -21.55 28.62
N GLN A 150 5.57 -20.87 27.95
CA GLN A 150 4.16 -21.26 27.98
C GLN A 150 3.91 -22.61 27.29
N PHE A 151 4.65 -22.90 26.22
CA PHE A 151 4.55 -24.14 25.47
C PHE A 151 5.92 -24.78 25.23
N GLU A 152 5.91 -26.09 25.04
CA GLU A 152 7.04 -26.90 24.58
C GLU A 152 6.63 -27.64 23.32
N ILE A 153 7.21 -27.29 22.17
CA ILE A 153 6.94 -27.98 20.90
C ILE A 153 7.80 -29.23 20.79
N VAL A 154 7.18 -30.35 20.44
CA VAL A 154 7.87 -31.61 20.11
C VAL A 154 7.42 -32.11 18.73
N HIS A 155 8.35 -32.73 17.99
CA HIS A 155 8.12 -33.24 16.64
C HIS A 155 8.38 -34.75 16.58
N PRO A 156 7.76 -35.48 15.63
CA PRO A 156 8.05 -36.89 15.43
C PRO A 156 9.53 -37.11 15.12
N ARG A 157 10.13 -38.13 15.74
CA ARG A 157 11.50 -38.55 15.44
C ARG A 157 11.56 -39.18 14.04
N PRO A 158 12.60 -38.87 13.23
CA PRO A 158 12.77 -39.46 11.91
C PRO A 158 13.06 -40.97 12.01
N ARG A 159 12.73 -41.71 10.95
CA ARG A 159 13.05 -43.14 10.83
C ARG A 159 14.22 -43.30 9.87
N GLY A 160 15.44 -43.38 10.41
CA GLY A 160 16.65 -43.26 9.60
C GLY A 160 16.72 -41.87 8.96
N ASP A 161 16.92 -41.81 7.65
CA ASP A 161 16.98 -40.55 6.89
C ASP A 161 15.60 -40.06 6.41
N VAL A 162 14.51 -40.74 6.78
CA VAL A 162 13.15 -40.42 6.31
C VAL A 162 12.35 -39.70 7.39
N ASP A 163 11.88 -38.50 7.05
CA ASP A 163 10.87 -37.79 7.84
C ASP A 163 9.48 -38.38 7.56
N PRO A 164 8.83 -39.04 8.55
CA PRO A 164 7.61 -39.82 8.32
C PRO A 164 6.43 -38.96 7.88
N VAL A 165 6.34 -37.71 8.37
CA VAL A 165 5.26 -36.78 8.02
C VAL A 165 5.44 -36.29 6.58
N THR A 166 6.66 -35.91 6.21
CA THR A 166 6.97 -35.44 4.86
C THR A 166 6.73 -36.54 3.82
N GLU A 167 7.17 -37.77 4.10
CA GLU A 167 6.92 -38.94 3.23
C GLU A 167 5.42 -39.25 3.11
N ALA A 168 4.67 -39.22 4.22
CA ALA A 168 3.23 -39.47 4.19
C ALA A 168 2.47 -38.46 3.31
N ILE A 169 2.91 -37.20 3.27
CA ILE A 169 2.20 -36.14 2.55
C ILE A 169 2.67 -36.01 1.11
N TYR A 170 3.99 -35.95 0.90
CA TYR A 170 4.62 -35.60 -0.39
C TYR A 170 5.23 -36.79 -1.13
N GLY A 171 5.35 -37.96 -0.49
CA GLY A 171 5.94 -39.15 -1.08
C GLY A 171 5.27 -39.61 -2.38
N ALA A 172 5.90 -40.57 -3.07
CA ALA A 172 5.37 -41.13 -4.32
C ALA A 172 3.96 -41.72 -4.17
N ASP A 173 3.66 -42.24 -2.98
CA ASP A 173 2.34 -42.75 -2.59
C ASP A 173 1.66 -41.83 -1.56
N GLY A 174 2.08 -40.57 -1.43
CA GLY A 174 1.61 -39.66 -0.40
C GLY A 174 0.18 -39.15 -0.60
N ILE A 175 -0.37 -38.53 0.45
CA ILE A 175 -1.75 -38.01 0.51
C ILE A 175 -2.01 -36.96 -0.58
N LYS A 176 -1.02 -36.12 -0.95
CA LYS A 176 -1.18 -35.13 -2.03
C LYS A 176 -1.44 -35.75 -3.41
N ARG A 177 -1.17 -37.04 -3.59
CA ARG A 177 -1.46 -37.78 -4.82
C ARG A 177 -2.82 -38.51 -4.79
N GLY A 178 -3.61 -38.28 -3.74
CA GLY A 178 -4.94 -38.89 -3.58
C GLY A 178 -4.95 -40.19 -2.78
N ASN A 179 -3.81 -40.61 -2.23
CA ASN A 179 -3.72 -41.82 -1.42
C ASN A 179 -4.15 -41.54 0.03
N LEU A 180 -5.45 -41.68 0.30
CA LEU A 180 -6.06 -41.34 1.60
C LEU A 180 -6.12 -42.52 2.59
N ARG A 181 -5.46 -43.63 2.29
CA ARG A 181 -5.44 -44.89 3.08
C ARG A 181 -4.08 -45.58 2.96
N GLY A 182 -3.87 -46.63 3.74
CA GLY A 182 -2.68 -47.48 3.67
C GLY A 182 -1.43 -46.78 4.22
N ARG A 183 -0.30 -46.97 3.53
CA ARG A 183 1.03 -46.56 4.02
C ARG A 183 1.13 -45.10 4.51
N PRO A 184 0.59 -44.07 3.82
CA PRO A 184 0.62 -42.71 4.35
C PRO A 184 -0.07 -42.54 5.70
N VAL A 185 -1.19 -43.23 5.90
CA VAL A 185 -1.96 -43.18 7.15
C VAL A 185 -1.23 -43.93 8.26
N GLU A 186 -0.60 -45.06 7.94
CA GLU A 186 0.26 -45.80 8.89
C GLU A 186 1.46 -44.96 9.35
N LEU A 187 2.11 -44.25 8.43
CA LEU A 187 3.20 -43.33 8.77
C LEU A 187 2.75 -42.20 9.70
N LEU A 188 1.57 -41.61 9.47
CA LEU A 188 1.02 -40.59 10.35
C LEU A 188 0.61 -41.15 11.71
N ARG A 189 0.03 -42.36 11.76
CA ARG A 189 -0.29 -43.03 13.03
C ARG A 189 0.96 -43.25 13.86
N ASP A 190 2.00 -43.79 13.25
CA ASP A 190 3.28 -44.02 13.91
C ASP A 190 3.92 -42.73 14.42
N ALA A 191 3.83 -41.64 13.64
CA ALA A 191 4.29 -40.33 14.06
C ALA A 191 3.48 -39.76 15.25
N CYS A 192 2.17 -40.02 15.31
CA CYS A 192 1.34 -39.65 16.45
C CYS A 192 1.71 -40.43 17.71
N GLU A 193 1.96 -41.73 17.59
CA GLU A 193 2.38 -42.57 18.72
C GLU A 193 3.76 -42.16 19.25
N ASP A 194 4.69 -41.80 18.36
CA ASP A 194 5.98 -41.26 18.76
C ASP A 194 5.86 -39.94 19.55
N LEU A 195 4.95 -39.04 19.15
CA LEU A 195 4.66 -37.81 19.89
C LEU A 195 4.07 -38.10 21.29
N ALA A 196 3.20 -39.11 21.39
CA ALA A 196 2.66 -39.55 22.67
C ALA A 196 3.76 -40.14 23.58
N ASP A 197 4.70 -40.89 23.03
CA ASP A 197 5.87 -41.40 23.78
C ASP A 197 6.82 -40.28 24.24
N GLN A 198 6.85 -39.17 23.52
CA GLN A 198 7.56 -37.95 23.91
C GLN A 198 6.77 -37.09 24.93
N GLY A 199 5.57 -37.52 25.33
CA GLY A 199 4.75 -36.84 26.33
C GLY A 199 3.95 -35.66 25.81
N ALA A 200 3.73 -35.55 24.50
CA ALA A 200 2.80 -34.55 23.96
C ALA A 200 1.39 -34.75 24.55
N GLU A 201 0.72 -33.65 24.86
CA GLU A 201 -0.62 -33.66 25.47
C GLU A 201 -1.73 -33.46 24.43
N VAL A 202 -1.37 -32.85 23.29
CA VAL A 202 -2.24 -32.63 22.14
C VAL A 202 -1.39 -32.61 20.87
N ILE A 203 -1.92 -33.16 19.78
CA ILE A 203 -1.27 -33.16 18.47
C ILE A 203 -1.91 -32.12 17.56
N VAL A 204 -1.05 -31.27 17.00
CA VAL A 204 -1.36 -30.23 16.02
C VAL A 204 -0.86 -30.64 14.62
N PRO A 205 -1.76 -30.89 13.66
CA PRO A 205 -1.39 -31.02 12.25
C PRO A 205 -0.89 -29.70 11.66
N GLY A 206 0.33 -29.71 11.13
CA GLY A 206 0.94 -28.62 10.38
C GLY A 206 0.87 -28.76 8.86
N LEU A 207 0.00 -29.65 8.36
CA LEU A 207 -0.37 -29.76 6.95
C LEU A 207 -1.88 -29.95 6.83
N THR A 208 -2.50 -29.24 5.89
CA THR A 208 -3.95 -29.28 5.65
C THR A 208 -4.42 -30.64 5.13
N GLU A 209 -3.52 -31.43 4.54
CA GLU A 209 -3.81 -32.78 4.06
C GLU A 209 -4.05 -33.80 5.19
N ILE A 210 -3.50 -33.60 6.38
CA ILE A 210 -3.65 -34.56 7.49
C ILE A 210 -5.12 -34.66 7.93
N ALA A 211 -5.85 -33.54 7.90
CA ALA A 211 -7.26 -33.51 8.28
C ALA A 211 -8.15 -34.35 7.36
N LEU A 212 -7.71 -34.65 6.13
CA LEU A 212 -8.44 -35.52 5.19
C LEU A 212 -8.45 -36.99 5.63
N VAL A 213 -7.46 -37.38 6.43
CA VAL A 213 -7.23 -38.78 6.82
C VAL A 213 -7.29 -38.98 8.34
N ALA A 214 -7.66 -37.95 9.11
CA ALA A 214 -7.72 -38.02 10.57
C ALA A 214 -8.58 -39.19 11.06
N ASP A 215 -9.76 -39.39 10.47
CA ASP A 215 -10.64 -40.53 10.81
C ASP A 215 -10.03 -41.90 10.45
N GLN A 216 -9.16 -41.94 9.43
CA GLN A 216 -8.49 -43.18 9.00
C GLN A 216 -7.30 -43.53 9.89
N ILE A 217 -6.67 -42.54 10.55
CA ILE A 217 -5.62 -42.76 11.54
C ILE A 217 -6.17 -43.59 12.71
N GLY A 218 -7.45 -43.43 13.04
CA GLY A 218 -8.12 -44.22 14.08
C GLY A 218 -7.83 -43.69 15.49
N PRO A 219 -8.15 -44.47 16.54
CA PRO A 219 -7.99 -44.02 17.92
C PRO A 219 -6.51 -43.83 18.28
N LEU A 220 -6.21 -42.71 18.93
CA LEU A 220 -4.87 -42.32 19.40
C LEU A 220 -4.86 -42.18 20.92
N ARG A 221 -3.68 -42.32 21.55
CA ARG A 221 -3.50 -42.12 23.00
C ARG A 221 -3.72 -40.67 23.45
N ILE A 222 -3.48 -39.72 22.57
CA ILE A 222 -3.60 -38.28 22.83
C ILE A 222 -4.43 -37.62 21.72
N PRO A 223 -5.15 -36.52 22.01
CA PRO A 223 -6.05 -35.89 21.05
C PRO A 223 -5.30 -35.33 19.84
N LEU A 224 -5.78 -35.65 18.63
CA LEU A 224 -5.39 -35.03 17.37
C LEU A 224 -6.44 -33.99 16.98
N ILE A 225 -6.04 -32.72 16.82
CA ILE A 225 -6.96 -31.68 16.41
C ILE A 225 -7.25 -31.71 14.91
N ASP A 226 -8.43 -31.25 14.51
CA ASP A 226 -8.73 -30.95 13.11
C ASP A 226 -8.35 -29.48 12.81
N SER A 227 -7.12 -29.27 12.32
CA SER A 227 -6.61 -27.94 11.99
C SER A 227 -7.47 -27.22 10.95
N ASN A 228 -8.03 -27.93 9.98
CA ASN A 228 -8.85 -27.32 8.92
C ASN A 228 -10.20 -26.84 9.48
N LEU A 229 -10.79 -27.59 10.43
CA LEU A 229 -12.03 -27.18 11.10
C LEU A 229 -11.78 -26.01 12.04
N ALA A 230 -10.70 -26.06 12.84
CA ALA A 230 -10.29 -24.95 13.68
C ALA A 230 -10.08 -23.67 12.86
N TYR A 231 -9.43 -23.79 11.70
CA TYR A 231 -9.20 -22.69 10.78
C TYR A 231 -10.50 -22.10 10.21
N ALA A 232 -11.40 -22.95 9.71
CA ALA A 232 -12.70 -22.53 9.19
C ALA A 232 -13.53 -21.80 10.25
N GLN A 233 -13.61 -22.35 11.47
CA GLN A 233 -14.34 -21.72 12.59
C GLN A 233 -13.73 -20.38 12.97
N TYR A 234 -12.40 -20.28 12.99
CA TYR A 234 -11.70 -19.04 13.29
C TYR A 234 -11.93 -17.97 12.22
N ALA A 235 -11.88 -18.34 10.93
CA ALA A 235 -12.14 -17.42 9.82
C ALA A 235 -13.54 -16.77 9.89
N VAL A 236 -14.55 -17.54 10.31
CA VAL A 236 -15.93 -17.04 10.43
C VAL A 236 -16.12 -16.19 11.69
N SER A 237 -15.57 -16.64 12.82
CA SER A 237 -15.80 -16.01 14.13
C SER A 237 -14.98 -14.74 14.36
N THR A 238 -13.77 -14.68 13.82
CA THR A 238 -12.85 -13.56 14.06
C THR A 238 -13.00 -12.48 12.99
N ARG A 239 -13.10 -11.21 13.40
CA ARG A 239 -12.83 -10.08 12.50
C ARG A 239 -11.31 -9.95 12.40
N CYS A 240 -10.72 -10.46 11.34
CA CYS A 240 -9.31 -10.23 11.07
C CYS A 240 -9.14 -8.72 10.83
N GLY A 241 -8.43 -8.03 11.73
CA GLY A 241 -8.19 -6.59 11.61
C GLY A 241 -7.40 -6.31 10.35
N ALA A 242 -7.91 -5.45 9.47
CA ALA A 242 -7.10 -4.91 8.38
C ALA A 242 -5.92 -4.15 9.00
N ARG A 243 -4.71 -4.43 8.53
CA ARG A 243 -3.54 -3.65 8.93
C ARG A 243 -3.71 -2.22 8.40
N ALA A 244 -3.28 -1.21 9.17
CA ALA A 244 -3.28 0.16 8.69
C ALA A 244 -2.51 0.22 7.34
N PRO A 245 -3.13 0.74 6.27
CA PRO A 245 -2.49 0.80 4.97
C PRO A 245 -1.23 1.66 5.04
N VAL A 246 -0.22 1.32 4.25
CA VAL A 246 0.97 2.17 4.10
C VAL A 246 0.54 3.45 3.40
N PHE A 247 0.75 4.59 4.07
CA PHE A 247 0.39 5.90 3.54
C PHE A 247 1.05 6.15 2.18
N LYS A 248 0.25 6.63 1.22
CA LYS A 248 0.66 6.81 -0.17
C LYS A 248 0.25 8.19 -0.69
N ILE A 249 1.22 8.90 -1.25
CA ILE A 249 0.97 10.19 -1.92
C ILE A 249 0.74 9.90 -3.41
N GLY A 250 -0.42 10.31 -3.93
CA GLY A 250 -0.70 10.37 -5.36
C GLY A 250 -0.17 11.67 -5.96
N VAL A 251 0.50 11.63 -7.10
CA VAL A 251 1.05 12.81 -7.77
C VAL A 251 0.44 12.95 -9.17
N VAL A 252 -0.31 14.03 -9.39
CA VAL A 252 -0.77 14.44 -10.72
C VAL A 252 0.39 15.10 -11.45
N GLY A 253 1.17 14.30 -12.16
CA GLY A 253 2.36 14.74 -12.88
C GLY A 253 2.10 15.14 -14.33
N GLY A 254 3.15 15.57 -15.02
CA GLY A 254 3.13 15.86 -16.46
C GLY A 254 2.71 17.29 -16.82
N VAL A 255 2.46 18.16 -15.83
CA VAL A 255 1.95 19.53 -16.04
C VAL A 255 2.90 20.65 -15.55
N GLY A 256 4.23 20.58 -15.69
CA GLY A 256 4.99 19.81 -16.67
C GLY A 256 5.80 18.61 -16.14
N PRO A 257 6.40 17.80 -17.03
CA PRO A 257 7.24 16.65 -16.66
C PRO A 257 8.41 17.00 -15.75
N ALA A 258 9.17 18.05 -16.06
CA ALA A 258 10.35 18.46 -15.28
C ALA A 258 9.96 18.88 -13.85
N ALA A 259 8.88 19.66 -13.71
CA ALA A 259 8.34 20.06 -12.41
C ALA A 259 7.89 18.86 -11.57
N THR A 260 7.40 17.80 -12.22
CA THR A 260 7.03 16.55 -11.51
C THR A 260 8.29 15.91 -10.92
N VAL A 261 9.35 15.75 -11.71
CA VAL A 261 10.61 15.15 -11.22
C VAL A 261 11.24 15.97 -10.09
N ASP A 262 11.24 17.29 -10.23
CA ASP A 262 11.70 18.22 -9.20
C ASP A 262 10.88 18.08 -7.89
N PHE A 263 9.55 17.92 -7.99
CA PHE A 263 8.71 17.64 -6.82
C PHE A 263 9.08 16.30 -6.14
N LEU A 264 9.35 15.24 -6.92
CA LEU A 264 9.76 13.95 -6.35
C LEU A 264 11.10 14.04 -5.61
N ASP A 265 12.08 14.76 -6.18
CA ASP A 265 13.36 15.04 -5.50
C ASP A 265 13.14 15.81 -4.19
N LYS A 266 12.24 16.81 -4.18
CA LYS A 266 11.89 17.55 -2.96
C LYS A 266 11.18 16.69 -1.90
N ILE A 267 10.33 15.76 -2.29
CA ILE A 267 9.75 14.78 -1.34
C ILE A 267 10.88 13.97 -0.70
N VAL A 268 11.78 13.41 -1.51
CA VAL A 268 12.91 12.61 -1.00
C VAL A 268 13.78 13.41 -0.04
N ARG A 269 14.17 14.65 -0.41
CA ARG A 269 15.00 15.52 0.42
C ARG A 269 14.35 15.95 1.73
N ASN A 270 13.03 16.16 1.72
CA ASN A 270 12.31 16.57 2.92
C ASN A 270 11.85 15.38 3.78
N THR A 271 12.00 14.13 3.31
CA THR A 271 11.64 12.93 4.08
C THR A 271 12.78 12.54 5.03
N PRO A 272 12.55 12.49 6.35
CA PRO A 272 13.55 12.01 7.30
C PRO A 272 13.68 10.49 7.20
N ALA A 273 14.65 10.00 6.43
CA ALA A 273 14.89 8.57 6.22
C ALA A 273 16.37 8.23 6.33
N SER A 274 16.68 7.08 6.93
CA SER A 274 18.04 6.52 7.03
C SER A 274 18.29 5.36 6.07
N ARG A 275 17.21 4.83 5.47
CA ARG A 275 17.20 3.73 4.50
C ARG A 275 15.95 3.82 3.62
N ASP A 276 15.99 3.12 2.48
CA ASP A 276 14.93 3.15 1.46
C ASP A 276 13.52 2.89 2.02
N GLN A 277 13.36 1.93 2.94
CA GLN A 277 12.04 1.53 3.45
C GLN A 277 11.38 2.57 4.37
N GLU A 278 12.11 3.61 4.77
CA GLU A 278 11.59 4.74 5.56
C GLU A 278 11.08 5.88 4.66
N HIS A 279 11.30 5.81 3.35
CA HIS A 279 10.74 6.77 2.42
C HIS A 279 9.23 6.56 2.20
N ILE A 280 8.56 7.65 1.83
CA ILE A 280 7.12 7.65 1.60
C ILE A 280 6.79 6.96 0.26
N LYS A 281 5.76 6.12 0.26
CA LYS A 281 5.28 5.47 -0.96
C LYS A 281 4.62 6.51 -1.88
N LEU A 282 5.08 6.57 -3.13
CA LEU A 282 4.54 7.48 -4.15
C LEU A 282 3.85 6.71 -5.26
N LEU A 283 2.71 7.23 -5.71
CA LEU A 283 2.07 6.82 -6.97
C LEU A 283 2.03 8.04 -7.89
N VAL A 284 2.73 7.96 -9.02
CA VAL A 284 2.90 9.09 -9.94
C VAL A 284 2.22 8.77 -11.26
N GLU A 285 1.22 9.57 -11.62
CA GLU A 285 0.63 9.55 -12.96
C GLU A 285 1.21 10.72 -13.74
N GLN A 286 2.28 10.48 -14.48
CA GLN A 286 2.95 11.49 -15.29
C GLN A 286 2.23 11.63 -16.64
N ASN A 287 1.23 12.52 -16.71
CA ASN A 287 0.35 12.67 -17.86
C ASN A 287 0.54 14.02 -18.57
N PRO A 288 1.49 14.13 -19.53
CA PRO A 288 1.70 15.35 -20.30
C PRO A 288 0.61 15.61 -21.35
N GLN A 289 -0.34 14.69 -21.54
CA GLN A 289 -1.49 14.88 -22.44
C GLN A 289 -2.62 15.69 -21.80
N ILE A 290 -2.50 16.11 -20.53
CA ILE A 290 -3.41 17.08 -19.93
C ILE A 290 -3.31 18.39 -20.71
N PRO A 291 -4.42 18.92 -21.27
CA PRO A 291 -4.42 20.18 -22.02
C PRO A 291 -3.74 21.33 -21.29
N ASP A 292 -3.23 22.31 -22.05
CA ASP A 292 -2.56 23.47 -21.45
C ASP A 292 -3.55 24.30 -20.63
N ARG A 293 -3.20 24.52 -19.36
CA ARG A 293 -4.06 25.23 -18.40
C ARG A 293 -4.15 26.71 -18.73
N THR A 294 -3.04 27.32 -19.19
CA THR A 294 -3.01 28.74 -19.51
C THR A 294 -3.86 29.01 -20.75
N ALA A 295 -3.69 28.22 -21.82
CA ALA A 295 -4.46 28.35 -23.06
C ALA A 295 -5.98 28.28 -22.85
N ASN A 296 -6.45 27.48 -21.88
CA ASN A 296 -7.86 27.45 -21.51
C ASN A 296 -8.29 28.66 -20.65
N LEU A 297 -7.47 29.10 -19.70
CA LEU A 297 -7.83 30.19 -18.78
C LEU A 297 -7.84 31.57 -19.45
N VAL A 298 -6.98 31.79 -20.44
CA VAL A 298 -6.80 33.11 -21.09
C VAL A 298 -7.21 33.14 -22.57
N GLY A 299 -7.77 32.03 -23.07
CA GLY A 299 -8.09 31.86 -24.49
C GLY A 299 -9.21 30.84 -24.72
N ASP A 300 -9.19 30.21 -25.87
CA ASP A 300 -10.17 29.20 -26.31
C ASP A 300 -9.62 27.76 -26.28
N GLY A 301 -8.52 27.55 -25.55
CA GLY A 301 -7.89 26.24 -25.39
C GLY A 301 -8.80 25.21 -24.73
N THR A 302 -8.56 23.92 -25.01
CA THR A 302 -9.32 22.79 -24.47
C THR A 302 -9.32 22.78 -22.93
N ASP A 303 -10.49 22.57 -22.32
CA ASP A 303 -10.65 22.49 -20.86
C ASP A 303 -9.90 21.25 -20.29
N PRO A 304 -8.94 21.44 -19.36
CA PRO A 304 -8.18 20.34 -18.77
C PRO A 304 -8.92 19.59 -17.65
N THR A 305 -10.11 20.03 -17.23
CA THR A 305 -10.84 19.50 -16.05
C THR A 305 -11.04 17.99 -16.12
N ILE A 306 -11.49 17.46 -17.26
CA ILE A 306 -11.73 16.01 -17.41
C ILE A 306 -10.42 15.22 -17.33
N SER A 307 -9.35 15.69 -17.96
CA SER A 307 -8.05 15.02 -17.91
C SER A 307 -7.45 15.05 -16.51
N LEU A 308 -7.59 16.17 -15.78
CA LEU A 308 -7.18 16.29 -14.38
C LEU A 308 -7.98 15.35 -13.49
N TYR A 309 -9.31 15.33 -13.62
CA TYR A 309 -10.17 14.43 -12.84
C TYR A 309 -9.86 12.97 -13.13
N ALA A 310 -9.71 12.57 -14.40
CA ALA A 310 -9.37 11.19 -14.77
C ALA A 310 -7.99 10.76 -14.21
N THR A 311 -7.02 11.66 -14.18
CA THR A 311 -5.73 11.39 -13.52
C THR A 311 -5.89 11.28 -12.00
N CYS A 312 -6.67 12.15 -11.35
CA CYS A 312 -6.94 12.05 -9.91
C CYS A 312 -7.66 10.73 -9.55
N ARG A 313 -8.65 10.32 -10.35
CA ARG A 313 -9.36 9.04 -10.17
C ARG A 313 -8.43 7.85 -10.27
N ARG A 314 -7.51 7.84 -11.23
CA ARG A 314 -6.51 6.76 -11.32
C ARG A 314 -5.59 6.69 -10.09
N LEU A 315 -5.26 7.83 -9.48
CA LEU A 315 -4.48 7.87 -8.25
C LEU A 315 -5.30 7.35 -7.05
N GLU A 316 -6.58 7.72 -6.96
CA GLU A 316 -7.50 7.23 -5.93
C GLU A 316 -7.76 5.73 -6.06
N ASP A 317 -8.05 5.25 -7.28
CA ASP A 317 -8.22 3.82 -7.58
C ASP A 317 -6.90 3.04 -7.34
N GLY A 318 -5.76 3.72 -7.51
CA GLY A 318 -4.44 3.26 -7.12
C GLY A 318 -4.16 3.38 -5.62
N GLU A 319 -5.19 3.63 -4.80
CA GLU A 319 -5.15 3.67 -3.34
C GLU A 319 -4.16 4.72 -2.79
N ALA A 320 -4.10 5.91 -3.39
CA ALA A 320 -3.47 7.06 -2.75
C ALA A 320 -4.33 7.56 -1.57
N ASP A 321 -3.70 8.10 -0.53
CA ASP A 321 -4.38 8.67 0.64
C ASP A 321 -4.56 10.19 0.54
N LEU A 322 -3.73 10.85 -0.28
CA LEU A 322 -3.89 12.24 -0.70
C LEU A 322 -3.33 12.43 -2.11
N ILE A 323 -3.66 13.57 -2.72
CA ILE A 323 -3.17 13.96 -4.03
C ILE A 323 -2.36 15.27 -3.95
N ALA A 324 -1.20 15.29 -4.58
CA ALA A 324 -0.38 16.48 -4.81
C ALA A 324 -0.34 16.83 -6.31
N ILE A 325 -0.42 18.12 -6.62
CA ILE A 325 -0.35 18.62 -8.00
C ILE A 325 0.79 19.65 -8.08
N PRO A 326 2.00 19.29 -8.53
CA PRO A 326 3.11 20.23 -8.67
C PRO A 326 2.93 21.14 -9.91
N CYS A 327 1.85 21.92 -9.94
CA CYS A 327 1.53 22.91 -10.97
C CYS A 327 0.59 23.98 -10.42
N ASN A 328 1.04 25.24 -10.40
CA ASN A 328 0.24 26.34 -9.85
C ASN A 328 -1.04 26.58 -10.68
N THR A 329 -0.90 26.69 -12.01
CA THR A 329 -2.04 26.96 -12.91
C THR A 329 -3.12 25.88 -12.84
N ALA A 330 -2.76 24.62 -12.56
CA ALA A 330 -3.72 23.53 -12.42
C ALA A 330 -4.66 23.70 -11.21
N HIS A 331 -4.27 24.48 -10.21
CA HIS A 331 -5.10 24.73 -9.02
C HIS A 331 -6.34 25.58 -9.31
N ALA A 332 -6.40 26.28 -10.44
CA ALA A 332 -7.61 26.95 -10.93
C ALA A 332 -8.80 25.99 -11.13
N PHE A 333 -8.51 24.70 -11.31
CA PHE A 333 -9.50 23.67 -11.62
C PHE A 333 -9.81 22.77 -10.41
N VAL A 334 -9.06 22.90 -9.29
CA VAL A 334 -9.19 22.00 -8.13
C VAL A 334 -10.59 22.07 -7.50
N GLU A 335 -11.20 23.26 -7.41
CA GLU A 335 -12.56 23.41 -6.88
C GLU A 335 -13.61 22.63 -7.70
N ARG A 336 -13.33 22.36 -9.00
CA ARG A 336 -14.21 21.57 -9.88
C ARG A 336 -14.00 20.06 -9.73
N VAL A 337 -12.82 19.64 -9.26
CA VAL A 337 -12.38 18.24 -9.21
C VAL A 337 -12.56 17.63 -7.83
N GLN A 338 -12.17 18.35 -6.77
CA GLN A 338 -12.16 17.87 -5.39
C GLN A 338 -13.51 17.30 -4.90
N PRO A 339 -14.69 17.87 -5.23
CA PRO A 339 -15.97 17.34 -4.74
C PRO A 339 -16.31 15.93 -5.25
N HIS A 340 -15.61 15.45 -6.29
CA HIS A 340 -15.82 14.15 -6.91
C HIS A 340 -14.79 13.09 -6.50
N LEU A 341 -13.94 13.41 -5.52
CA LEU A 341 -12.92 12.52 -4.97
C LEU A 341 -13.24 12.18 -3.52
N GLY A 342 -12.97 10.95 -3.12
CA GLY A 342 -13.00 10.48 -1.73
C GLY A 342 -11.71 10.79 -0.95
N ILE A 343 -10.63 11.21 -1.63
CA ILE A 343 -9.37 11.63 -1.00
C ILE A 343 -9.06 13.12 -1.23
N PRO A 344 -8.33 13.78 -0.31
CA PRO A 344 -8.03 15.22 -0.43
C PRO A 344 -6.91 15.51 -1.43
N ILE A 345 -7.05 16.62 -2.16
CA ILE A 345 -5.98 17.28 -2.91
C ILE A 345 -5.35 18.33 -1.99
N VAL A 346 -4.04 18.25 -1.79
CA VAL A 346 -3.27 19.28 -1.09
C VAL A 346 -3.15 20.51 -2.00
N ASN A 347 -3.90 21.56 -1.70
CA ASN A 347 -3.90 22.78 -2.48
C ASN A 347 -2.59 23.56 -2.26
N MET A 348 -1.69 23.52 -3.25
CA MET A 348 -0.36 24.15 -3.22
C MET A 348 -0.41 25.65 -2.93
N LEU A 349 -1.41 26.37 -3.46
CA LEU A 349 -1.55 27.82 -3.27
C LEU A 349 -1.87 28.14 -1.81
N THR A 350 -2.79 27.38 -1.22
CA THR A 350 -3.23 27.55 0.17
C THR A 350 -2.11 27.24 1.15
N VAL A 351 -1.39 26.13 0.93
CA VAL A 351 -0.26 25.76 1.81
C VAL A 351 0.93 26.72 1.67
N THR A 352 1.12 27.31 0.48
CA THR A 352 2.11 28.37 0.27
C THR A 352 1.74 29.65 1.01
N ALA A 353 0.48 30.08 0.93
CA ALA A 353 0.00 31.25 1.66
C ALA A 353 0.08 31.07 3.19
N ALA A 354 -0.27 29.88 3.69
CA ALA A 354 -0.09 29.52 5.11
C ALA A 354 1.39 29.60 5.52
N HIS A 355 2.28 28.99 4.72
CA HIS A 355 3.72 29.04 4.97
C HIS A 355 4.26 30.48 5.03
N LEU A 356 3.83 31.36 4.11
CA LEU A 356 4.21 32.77 4.12
C LEU A 356 3.76 33.48 5.40
N ARG A 357 2.54 33.18 5.88
CA ARG A 357 1.98 33.80 7.10
C ARG A 357 2.77 33.40 8.33
N ASP A 358 3.21 32.15 8.41
CA ASP A 358 3.97 31.63 9.54
C ASP A 358 5.43 32.05 9.50
N ALA A 359 6.07 32.00 8.33
CA ALA A 359 7.50 32.27 8.18
C ALA A 359 7.86 33.76 8.19
N TYR A 360 6.93 34.64 7.80
CA TYR A 360 7.17 36.09 7.66
C TYR A 360 6.11 36.92 8.41
N PRO A 361 6.14 36.93 9.76
CA PRO A 361 5.18 37.65 10.61
C PRO A 361 5.38 39.16 10.48
N GLY A 362 4.74 39.77 9.49
CA GLY A 362 4.88 41.19 9.14
C GLY A 362 4.75 41.44 7.65
N LEU A 363 4.91 40.40 6.83
CA LEU A 363 4.72 40.47 5.39
C LEU A 363 3.27 40.86 5.05
N ARG A 364 3.15 41.83 4.15
CA ARG A 364 1.87 42.35 3.63
C ARG A 364 1.75 42.20 2.13
N GLU A 365 2.85 42.29 1.41
CA GLU A 365 2.89 42.27 -0.05
C GLU A 365 3.79 41.13 -0.49
N VAL A 366 3.34 40.38 -1.50
CA VAL A 366 4.04 39.20 -1.99
C VAL A 366 4.17 39.31 -3.50
N GLY A 367 5.41 39.27 -3.99
CA GLY A 367 5.69 39.20 -5.41
C GLY A 367 5.30 37.84 -5.95
N VAL A 368 4.64 37.78 -7.10
CA VAL A 368 4.27 36.50 -7.74
C VAL A 368 4.81 36.48 -9.16
N LEU A 369 5.75 35.57 -9.43
CA LEU A 369 6.20 35.24 -10.78
C LEU A 369 5.51 33.97 -11.23
N ALA A 370 4.52 34.10 -12.12
CA ALA A 370 3.74 32.96 -12.58
C ALA A 370 3.37 33.12 -14.07
N THR A 371 2.76 32.07 -14.64
CA THR A 371 2.21 32.16 -16.01
C THR A 371 1.08 33.18 -16.05
N SER A 372 0.82 33.79 -17.20
CA SER A 372 -0.30 34.72 -17.36
C SER A 372 -1.64 34.09 -16.98
N GLY A 373 -1.87 32.82 -17.31
CA GLY A 373 -3.07 32.11 -16.86
C GLY A 373 -3.20 32.00 -15.34
N THR A 374 -2.09 31.94 -14.62
CA THR A 374 -2.10 31.94 -13.14
C THR A 374 -2.44 33.31 -12.58
N ILE A 375 -1.88 34.38 -13.18
CA ILE A 375 -2.13 35.76 -12.77
C ILE A 375 -3.56 36.17 -13.11
N GLU A 376 -4.00 35.96 -14.36
CA GLU A 376 -5.31 36.38 -14.87
C GLU A 376 -6.48 35.59 -14.28
N SER A 377 -6.28 34.32 -13.91
CA SER A 377 -7.32 33.56 -13.21
C SER A 377 -7.53 34.00 -11.76
N GLY A 378 -6.63 34.81 -11.20
CA GLY A 378 -6.72 35.32 -9.82
C GLY A 378 -6.54 34.24 -8.74
N VAL A 379 -6.08 33.03 -9.10
CA VAL A 379 -6.04 31.90 -8.14
C VAL A 379 -5.03 32.12 -7.02
N TYR A 380 -3.88 32.71 -7.32
CA TYR A 380 -2.89 33.08 -6.30
C TYR A 380 -3.34 34.31 -5.51
N GLU A 381 -3.93 35.30 -6.18
CA GLU A 381 -4.48 36.49 -5.54
C GLU A 381 -5.51 36.10 -4.47
N LYS A 382 -6.53 35.31 -4.85
CA LYS A 382 -7.53 34.79 -3.92
C LYS A 382 -6.91 34.02 -2.75
N ALA A 383 -5.92 33.16 -3.03
CA ALA A 383 -5.25 32.38 -1.99
C ALA A 383 -4.47 33.30 -1.02
N LEU A 384 -3.69 34.24 -1.53
CA LEU A 384 -2.89 35.19 -0.74
C LEU A 384 -3.77 36.15 0.08
N GLU A 385 -4.83 36.67 -0.52
CA GLU A 385 -5.81 37.55 0.13
C GLU A 385 -6.51 36.85 1.31
N SER A 386 -6.85 35.56 1.16
CA SER A 386 -7.47 34.79 2.24
C SER A 386 -6.59 34.68 3.49
N TYR A 387 -5.27 34.86 3.34
CA TYR A 387 -4.34 34.93 4.46
C TYR A 387 -3.97 36.36 4.85
N GLY A 388 -4.45 37.39 4.15
CA GLY A 388 -4.20 38.82 4.42
C GLY A 388 -2.99 39.41 3.71
N PHE A 389 -2.62 38.88 2.54
CA PHE A 389 -1.55 39.40 1.69
C PHE A 389 -2.09 40.08 0.44
N ARG A 390 -1.37 41.07 -0.09
CA ARG A 390 -1.59 41.69 -1.39
C ARG A 390 -0.62 41.10 -2.41
N GLN A 391 -1.12 40.62 -3.54
CA GLN A 391 -0.29 40.17 -4.65
C GLN A 391 0.34 41.37 -5.38
N VAL A 392 1.62 41.27 -5.72
CA VAL A 392 2.32 42.17 -6.64
C VAL A 392 2.86 41.34 -7.81
N ALA A 393 2.49 41.67 -9.03
CA ALA A 393 2.89 40.96 -10.24
C ALA A 393 3.68 41.88 -11.17
N PRO A 394 4.56 41.34 -12.05
CA PRO A 394 5.29 42.16 -13.00
C PRO A 394 4.37 42.94 -13.95
N ALA A 395 4.82 44.13 -14.37
CA ALA A 395 4.14 44.89 -15.40
C ALA A 395 4.00 44.09 -16.73
N PRO A 396 3.01 44.39 -17.59
CA PRO A 396 2.68 43.56 -18.75
C PRO A 396 3.86 43.21 -19.68
N ALA A 397 4.78 44.15 -19.92
CA ALA A 397 5.96 43.90 -20.75
C ALA A 397 6.94 42.90 -20.12
N LEU A 398 7.10 42.91 -18.79
CA LEU A 398 7.91 41.93 -18.06
C LEU A 398 7.19 40.59 -17.94
N GLN A 399 5.86 40.61 -17.75
CA GLN A 399 5.05 39.39 -17.74
C GLN A 399 5.18 38.62 -19.07
N ALA A 400 5.23 39.32 -20.22
CA ALA A 400 5.49 38.69 -21.51
C ALA A 400 6.87 38.01 -21.56
N ARG A 401 7.91 38.62 -20.97
CA ARG A 401 9.25 38.02 -20.86
C ARG A 401 9.26 36.81 -19.93
N VAL A 402 8.50 36.84 -18.83
CA VAL A 402 8.30 35.67 -17.96
C VAL A 402 7.65 34.53 -18.73
N MET A 403 6.63 34.81 -19.55
CA MET A 403 6.00 33.80 -20.40
C MET A 403 6.97 33.22 -21.43
N GLU A 404 7.78 34.05 -22.11
CA GLU A 404 8.81 33.59 -23.05
C GLU A 404 9.88 32.74 -22.35
N ALA A 405 10.31 33.14 -21.15
CA ALA A 405 11.27 32.35 -20.36
C ALA A 405 10.71 30.98 -19.95
N ILE A 406 9.39 30.86 -19.78
CA ILE A 406 8.72 29.60 -19.43
C ILE A 406 8.45 28.74 -20.67
N TYR A 407 7.78 29.29 -21.67
CA TYR A 407 7.19 28.57 -22.81
C TYR A 407 7.91 28.76 -24.14
N GLY A 408 8.74 29.78 -24.27
CA GLY A 408 9.42 30.13 -25.52
C GLY A 408 10.27 29.01 -26.07
N GLU A 409 10.71 29.14 -27.32
CA GLU A 409 11.57 28.14 -27.98
C GLU A 409 12.87 27.88 -27.21
N ARG A 410 13.34 28.89 -26.46
CA ARG A 410 14.49 28.82 -25.54
C ARG A 410 14.08 28.94 -24.07
N GLY A 411 12.85 28.56 -23.76
CA GLY A 411 12.30 28.57 -22.41
C GLY A 411 12.63 27.30 -21.62
N VAL A 412 12.36 27.34 -20.32
CA VAL A 412 12.65 26.22 -19.40
C VAL A 412 11.82 24.97 -19.70
N LYS A 413 10.58 25.09 -20.20
CA LYS A 413 9.78 23.93 -20.63
C LYS A 413 10.36 23.23 -21.87
N ALA A 414 11.13 23.94 -22.69
CA ALA A 414 11.87 23.38 -23.81
C ALA A 414 13.25 22.81 -23.40
N GLY A 415 13.58 22.83 -22.10
CA GLY A 415 14.82 22.25 -21.55
C GLY A 415 15.96 23.26 -21.35
N PHE A 416 15.74 24.55 -21.59
CA PHE A 416 16.77 25.58 -21.44
C PHE A 416 16.79 26.15 -20.02
N THR A 417 17.90 25.97 -19.30
CA THR A 417 18.06 26.42 -17.90
C THR A 417 19.04 27.58 -17.73
N THR A 418 19.64 28.06 -18.83
CA THR A 418 20.63 29.14 -18.84
C THR A 418 20.37 30.09 -20.01
N GLY A 419 21.04 31.25 -20.02
CA GLY A 419 20.90 32.24 -21.10
C GLY A 419 19.68 33.14 -20.91
N GLN A 420 18.98 33.43 -22.01
CA GLN A 420 17.96 34.48 -22.05
C GLN A 420 16.78 34.21 -21.10
N CYS A 421 16.30 32.97 -21.01
CA CYS A 421 15.22 32.61 -20.09
C CYS A 421 15.57 32.97 -18.63
N LYS A 422 16.80 32.70 -18.19
CA LYS A 422 17.27 33.07 -16.84
C LYS A 422 17.41 34.58 -16.68
N ALA A 423 17.91 35.28 -17.69
CA ALA A 423 18.03 36.74 -17.67
C ALA A 423 16.67 37.44 -17.61
N ASP A 424 15.67 36.92 -18.31
CA ASP A 424 14.30 37.44 -18.32
C ASP A 424 13.62 37.27 -16.97
N ILE A 425 13.76 36.12 -16.33
CA ILE A 425 13.26 35.93 -14.96
C ILE A 425 14.01 36.83 -13.97
N GLY A 426 15.33 37.00 -14.10
CA GLY A 426 16.11 37.93 -13.28
C GLY A 426 15.58 39.36 -13.37
N ALA A 427 15.32 39.86 -14.59
CA ALA A 427 14.77 41.20 -14.80
C ALA A 427 13.37 41.37 -14.19
N ALA A 428 12.54 40.32 -14.17
CA ALA A 428 11.24 40.36 -13.51
C ALA A 428 11.37 40.39 -11.98
N VAL A 429 12.34 39.66 -11.41
CA VAL A 429 12.68 39.73 -9.97
C VAL A 429 13.18 41.12 -9.60
N ASP A 430 14.12 41.68 -10.37
CA ASP A 430 14.68 43.03 -10.15
C ASP A 430 13.58 44.10 -10.11
N ALA A 431 12.58 44.00 -10.99
CA ALA A 431 11.45 44.93 -11.01
C ALA A 431 10.56 44.80 -9.76
N LEU A 432 10.25 43.57 -9.32
CA LEU A 432 9.48 43.37 -8.09
C LEU A 432 10.22 43.93 -6.87
N ILE A 433 11.54 43.78 -6.81
CA ILE A 433 12.37 44.38 -5.75
C ILE A 433 12.28 45.91 -5.81
N ALA A 434 12.34 46.50 -7.01
CA ALA A 434 12.20 47.94 -7.19
C ALA A 434 10.82 48.47 -6.76
N ASP A 435 9.78 47.64 -6.84
CA ASP A 435 8.43 47.91 -6.34
C ASP A 435 8.29 47.71 -4.82
N GLY A 436 9.38 47.39 -4.12
CA GLY A 436 9.42 47.25 -2.66
C GLY A 436 9.06 45.85 -2.14
N VAL A 437 9.10 44.82 -2.99
CA VAL A 437 8.80 43.44 -2.59
C VAL A 437 10.03 42.73 -2.03
N ASP A 438 9.95 42.29 -0.78
CA ASP A 438 11.01 41.54 -0.10
C ASP A 438 10.89 40.00 -0.26
N VAL A 439 9.69 39.50 -0.55
CA VAL A 439 9.40 38.06 -0.68
C VAL A 439 8.67 37.78 -1.98
N ILE A 440 9.24 36.89 -2.80
CA ILE A 440 8.75 36.55 -4.13
C ILE A 440 8.44 35.06 -4.21
N VAL A 441 7.21 34.73 -4.53
CA VAL A 441 6.76 33.38 -4.84
C VAL A 441 7.07 33.03 -6.28
N LEU A 442 7.78 31.92 -6.47
CA LEU A 442 8.03 31.29 -7.76
C LEU A 442 6.79 30.49 -8.22
N GLY A 443 5.73 31.23 -8.54
CA GLY A 443 4.39 30.75 -8.92
C GLY A 443 4.30 29.98 -10.25
N CYS A 444 5.41 29.57 -10.85
CA CYS A 444 5.48 28.55 -11.88
C CYS A 444 6.56 27.54 -11.48
N THR A 445 6.20 26.25 -11.45
CA THR A 445 7.04 25.17 -10.89
C THR A 445 8.30 24.89 -11.69
N GLU A 446 8.46 25.50 -12.87
CA GLU A 446 9.72 25.50 -13.62
C GLU A 446 10.69 26.63 -13.21
N LEU A 447 10.23 27.68 -12.52
CA LEU A 447 11.09 28.79 -12.11
C LEU A 447 12.16 28.43 -11.06
N PRO A 448 11.91 27.54 -10.08
CA PRO A 448 12.96 27.07 -9.17
C PRO A 448 14.14 26.40 -9.89
N ILE A 449 13.94 25.89 -11.11
CA ILE A 449 15.01 25.31 -11.93
C ILE A 449 15.97 26.42 -12.43
N LEU A 450 15.44 27.61 -12.75
CA LEU A 450 16.23 28.76 -13.18
C LEU A 450 16.87 29.52 -12.01
N LEU A 451 16.16 29.56 -10.88
CA LEU A 451 16.54 30.25 -9.64
C LEU A 451 16.52 29.26 -8.45
N PRO A 452 17.52 28.38 -8.32
CA PRO A 452 17.54 27.34 -7.28
C PRO A 452 17.87 27.84 -5.87
N GLY A 453 18.23 29.13 -5.73
CA GLY A 453 18.55 29.75 -4.44
C GLY A 453 17.30 30.22 -3.70
N ARG A 454 17.40 30.36 -2.37
CA ARG A 454 16.35 30.97 -1.52
C ARG A 454 16.47 32.49 -1.43
N GLU A 455 17.60 33.05 -1.82
CA GLU A 455 17.87 34.48 -1.84
C GLU A 455 18.30 34.87 -3.25
N TYR A 456 17.74 35.97 -3.74
CA TYR A 456 18.17 36.61 -4.97
C TYR A 456 18.82 37.94 -4.61
N VAL A 457 19.99 38.22 -5.20
CA VAL A 457 20.71 39.49 -5.04
C VAL A 457 20.67 40.22 -6.36
N ALA A 458 19.94 41.34 -6.40
CA ALA A 458 19.85 42.22 -7.55
C ALA A 458 21.20 42.91 -7.83
N PRO A 459 21.46 43.37 -9.07
CA PRO A 459 22.71 44.07 -9.41
C PRO A 459 23.00 45.32 -8.57
N ASN A 460 21.96 45.96 -8.03
CA ASN A 460 22.07 47.11 -7.12
C ASN A 460 22.34 46.72 -5.65
N GLY A 461 22.51 45.43 -5.35
CA GLY A 461 22.75 44.89 -4.01
C GLY A 461 21.50 44.66 -3.17
N ALA A 462 20.31 45.03 -3.65
CA ALA A 462 19.04 44.72 -3.00
C ALA A 462 18.76 43.21 -3.04
N ARG A 463 17.94 42.74 -2.11
CA ARG A 463 17.74 41.30 -1.88
C ARG A 463 16.26 40.97 -1.80
N ALA A 464 15.88 39.82 -2.35
CA ALA A 464 14.56 39.22 -2.14
C ALA A 464 14.70 37.76 -1.71
N THR A 465 13.79 37.34 -0.83
CA THR A 465 13.62 35.93 -0.50
C THR A 465 12.75 35.27 -1.56
N LEU A 466 13.24 34.19 -2.14
CA LEU A 466 12.50 33.37 -3.09
C LEU A 466 11.81 32.22 -2.37
N VAL A 467 10.50 32.13 -2.53
CA VAL A 467 9.68 31.04 -1.98
C VAL A 467 9.27 30.12 -3.13
N ASP A 468 9.58 28.84 -2.95
CA ASP A 468 9.29 27.78 -3.91
C ASP A 468 8.04 26.99 -3.47
N PRO A 469 6.88 27.17 -4.14
CA PRO A 469 5.65 26.45 -3.83
C PRO A 469 5.78 24.93 -3.92
N THR A 470 6.66 24.42 -4.79
CA THR A 470 6.88 22.97 -4.94
C THR A 470 7.55 22.39 -3.69
N ASP A 471 8.51 23.11 -3.08
CA ASP A 471 9.17 22.71 -1.83
C ASP A 471 8.19 22.79 -0.64
N VAL A 472 7.37 23.84 -0.59
CA VAL A 472 6.31 23.97 0.44
C VAL A 472 5.30 22.82 0.33
N LEU A 473 4.81 22.53 -0.88
CA LEU A 473 3.91 21.41 -1.13
C LEU A 473 4.55 20.08 -0.70
N ALA A 474 5.81 19.85 -1.05
CA ALA A 474 6.52 18.63 -0.71
C ALA A 474 6.63 18.45 0.81
N ARG A 475 7.04 19.49 1.54
CA ARG A 475 7.09 19.48 3.01
C ARG A 475 5.74 19.19 3.63
N GLN A 476 4.68 19.80 3.12
CA GLN A 476 3.34 19.56 3.64
C GLN A 476 2.87 18.12 3.40
N CYS A 477 3.16 17.57 2.23
CA CYS A 477 2.84 16.16 1.94
C CYS A 477 3.63 15.20 2.84
N VAL A 478 4.91 15.48 3.10
CA VAL A 478 5.73 14.73 4.07
C VAL A 478 5.13 14.82 5.47
N ALA A 479 4.75 16.02 5.92
CA ALA A 479 4.15 16.22 7.23
C ALA A 479 2.86 15.41 7.40
N TYR A 480 1.98 15.38 6.39
CA TYR A 480 0.79 14.52 6.41
C TYR A 480 1.13 13.03 6.48
N ALA A 481 2.10 12.57 5.68
CA ALA A 481 2.51 11.17 5.68
C ALA A 481 3.12 10.74 7.02
N THR A 482 3.95 11.57 7.63
CA THR A 482 4.57 11.29 8.94
C THR A 482 3.53 11.32 10.05
N ALA A 483 2.57 12.24 10.02
CA ALA A 483 1.49 12.29 11.01
C ALA A 483 0.54 11.10 10.93
N ALA A 484 0.33 10.51 9.73
CA ALA A 484 -0.49 9.31 9.56
C ALA A 484 0.23 8.02 10.00
N GLY A 485 1.56 8.03 10.07
CA GLY A 485 2.38 6.90 10.51
C GLY A 485 2.74 6.91 12.01
N ALA A 486 2.48 8.01 12.71
CA ALA A 486 2.63 8.16 14.16
C ALA A 486 1.34 7.77 14.88
#